data_AF-A0A9P4M6X8-F1
#
_entry.id   AF-A0A9P4M6X8-F1
#
_cell.length_a   1.000
_cell.length_b   1.000
_cell.length_c   1.000
_cell.angle_alpha   90.00
_cell.angle_beta   90.00
_cell.angle_gamma   90.00
#
_symmetry.space_group_name_H-M   'P 1'
#
loop_
_entity.id
_entity.type
_entity.pdbx_description
1 polymer ?
#
loop_
_entity_poly.entity_id
_entity_poly.type
_entity_poly.pdbx_seq_one_letter_code
_entity_poly.pdbx_strand_id
1 'polypeptide(L)'
;LTRPGQRARSLLRRNPPFIRILVTLLYVFAALLILSASTLYFGITLSTLPACHATIIVCLIFYVGSKVVMYLFLVERAHALRAPYLRRLHDWMWLGMMFVVITGFGTIAGAAFAWPIAEVGGKAISSDIPPAADGRCRIGIPLKVTVPLLTYDIFINIALTGVFLWLLTPLVSFSARATSMSPASNTTTAIDTAMMTEMNYNVVSTRPAGATSIEKLVAKSLIGAVLVLFPTVVNLVLLYHFKGREFGWLCLSICTLDVTWAVSVVHWLTVDPMEMEGQHPSAVLPRSTARSGEQGAGVVL
;
A
#
# COMPACT_ATOMS: atom_id res chain seq x y z
N LEU A 1 5.25 -15.77 -32.73
CA LEU A 1 5.49 -14.46 -32.06
C LEU A 1 4.68 -14.42 -30.76
N THR A 2 5.32 -14.27 -29.60
CA THR A 2 4.61 -14.10 -28.31
C THR A 2 4.08 -12.68 -28.16
N ARG A 3 2.78 -12.52 -27.84
CA ARG A 3 2.15 -11.19 -27.73
C ARG A 3 2.82 -10.36 -26.63
N PRO A 4 3.19 -9.09 -26.86
CA PRO A 4 3.89 -8.27 -25.86
C PRO A 4 3.12 -8.14 -24.52
N GLY A 5 1.78 -8.13 -24.57
CA GLY A 5 0.93 -8.13 -23.38
C GLY A 5 1.01 -9.39 -22.50
N GLN A 6 1.37 -10.57 -23.06
CA GLN A 6 1.64 -11.76 -22.24
C GLN A 6 2.98 -11.65 -21.52
N ARG A 7 3.99 -11.04 -22.14
CA ARG A 7 5.29 -10.80 -21.51
C ARG A 7 5.17 -9.81 -20.35
N ALA A 8 4.48 -8.69 -20.54
CA ALA A 8 4.15 -7.74 -19.45
C ALA A 8 3.44 -8.43 -18.27
N ARG A 9 2.40 -9.24 -18.55
CA ARG A 9 1.70 -10.04 -17.53
C ARG A 9 2.62 -11.04 -16.81
N SER A 10 3.56 -11.68 -17.50
CA SER A 10 4.51 -12.63 -16.89
C SER A 10 5.53 -11.97 -15.95
N LEU A 11 5.82 -10.68 -16.16
CA LEU A 11 6.74 -9.90 -15.33
C LEU A 11 6.07 -9.41 -14.05
N LEU A 12 4.84 -8.87 -14.16
CA LEU A 12 4.02 -8.56 -12.98
C LEU A 12 3.78 -9.81 -12.11
N ARG A 13 3.60 -10.98 -12.73
CA ARG A 13 3.35 -12.26 -12.04
C ARG A 13 4.53 -12.75 -11.20
N ARG A 14 5.75 -12.26 -11.43
CA ARG A 14 6.94 -12.72 -10.70
C ARG A 14 7.16 -11.85 -9.46
N ASN A 15 6.27 -12.00 -8.46
CA ASN A 15 6.45 -11.45 -7.11
C ASN A 15 7.91 -11.67 -6.66
N PRO A 16 8.75 -10.62 -6.64
CA PRO A 16 10.18 -10.79 -6.48
C PRO A 16 10.45 -11.37 -5.09
N PRO A 17 11.51 -12.21 -4.93
CA PRO A 17 11.80 -12.86 -3.65
C PRO A 17 11.89 -11.84 -2.51
N PHE A 18 12.34 -10.63 -2.80
CA PHE A 18 12.43 -9.53 -1.85
C PHE A 18 11.08 -8.99 -1.36
N ILE A 19 10.05 -8.84 -2.20
CA ILE A 19 8.71 -8.44 -1.73
C ILE A 19 8.14 -9.52 -0.80
N ARG A 20 8.31 -10.81 -1.15
CA ARG A 20 7.90 -11.92 -0.28
C ARG A 20 8.62 -11.89 1.08
N ILE A 21 9.93 -11.65 1.09
CA ILE A 21 10.72 -11.51 2.32
C ILE A 21 10.22 -10.33 3.17
N LEU A 22 9.95 -9.16 2.58
CA LEU A 22 9.44 -8.00 3.32
C LEU A 22 8.06 -8.28 3.95
N VAL A 23 7.16 -8.95 3.23
CA VAL A 23 5.84 -9.35 3.76
C VAL A 23 6.00 -10.32 4.93
N THR A 24 6.84 -11.36 4.77
CA THR A 24 7.13 -12.32 5.86
C THR A 24 7.76 -11.63 7.07
N LEU A 25 8.69 -10.69 6.87
CA LEU A 25 9.25 -9.89 7.95
C LEU A 25 8.17 -9.08 8.68
N LEU A 26 7.24 -8.44 7.95
CA LEU A 26 6.16 -7.67 8.55
C LEU A 26 5.26 -8.56 9.43
N TYR A 27 4.94 -9.77 8.98
CA TYR A 27 4.24 -10.78 9.81
C TYR A 27 5.02 -11.17 11.07
N VAL A 28 6.35 -11.37 10.96
CA VAL A 28 7.20 -11.68 12.11
C VAL A 28 7.25 -10.51 13.10
N PHE A 29 7.41 -9.28 12.64
CA PHE A 29 7.36 -8.08 13.47
C PHE A 29 6.01 -7.94 14.20
N ALA A 30 4.90 -8.18 13.52
CA ALA A 30 3.56 -8.15 14.13
C ALA A 30 3.36 -9.26 15.16
N ALA A 31 3.79 -10.49 14.87
CA ALA A 31 3.72 -11.60 15.82
C ALA A 31 4.56 -11.32 17.09
N LEU A 32 5.79 -10.83 16.92
CA LEU A 32 6.66 -10.47 18.04
C LEU A 32 6.12 -9.28 18.85
N LEU A 33 5.49 -8.30 18.20
CA LEU A 33 4.79 -7.19 18.88
C LEU A 33 3.62 -7.71 19.72
N ILE A 34 2.77 -8.59 19.17
CA ILE A 34 1.63 -9.16 19.90
C ILE A 34 2.10 -10.02 21.09
N LEU A 35 3.12 -10.86 20.88
CA LEU A 35 3.70 -11.68 21.94
C LEU A 35 4.30 -10.81 23.05
N SER A 36 5.10 -9.80 22.70
CA SER A 36 5.69 -8.89 23.69
C SER A 36 4.66 -8.01 24.40
N ALA A 37 3.66 -7.47 23.69
CA ALA A 37 2.56 -6.74 24.32
C ALA A 37 1.78 -7.65 25.31
N SER A 38 1.55 -8.92 24.95
CA SER A 38 0.87 -9.89 25.83
C SER A 38 1.69 -10.22 27.07
N THR A 39 3.00 -10.46 26.94
CA THR A 39 3.86 -10.74 28.11
C THR A 39 4.07 -9.51 28.98
N LEU A 40 4.15 -8.31 28.40
CA LEU A 40 4.23 -7.05 29.16
C LEU A 40 2.93 -6.73 29.88
N TYR A 41 1.76 -7.00 29.29
CA TYR A 41 0.46 -6.69 29.89
C TYR A 41 0.01 -7.70 30.96
N PHE A 42 0.17 -9.00 30.70
CA PHE A 42 -0.28 -10.07 31.62
C PHE A 42 0.84 -10.65 32.49
N GLY A 43 2.09 -10.65 32.02
CA GLY A 43 3.21 -11.33 32.69
C GLY A 43 4.02 -10.45 33.64
N ILE A 44 4.14 -9.16 33.37
CA ILE A 44 4.91 -8.22 34.19
C ILE A 44 3.96 -7.18 34.78
N THR A 45 3.76 -7.20 36.09
CA THR A 45 3.02 -6.13 36.77
C THR A 45 3.76 -4.80 36.56
N LEU A 46 3.16 -3.84 35.84
CA LEU A 46 3.77 -2.54 35.50
C LEU A 46 3.82 -1.57 36.71
N SER A 47 4.23 -2.08 37.88
CA SER A 47 4.40 -1.36 39.15
C SER A 47 5.82 -0.80 39.35
N THR A 48 6.81 -1.27 38.58
CA THR A 48 8.20 -0.84 38.70
C THR A 48 8.63 0.05 37.52
N LEU A 49 9.42 1.08 37.82
CA LEU A 49 9.98 2.00 36.81
C LEU A 49 10.79 1.29 35.71
N PRO A 50 11.70 0.33 36.00
CA PRO A 50 12.43 -0.38 34.93
C PRO A 50 11.50 -1.22 34.03
N ALA A 51 10.45 -1.84 34.57
CA ALA A 51 9.45 -2.54 33.75
C ALA A 51 8.68 -1.58 32.85
N CYS A 52 8.19 -0.47 33.40
CA CYS A 52 7.49 0.59 32.66
C CYS A 52 8.35 1.18 31.53
N HIS A 53 9.65 1.36 31.77
CA HIS A 53 10.62 1.79 30.75
C HIS A 53 10.88 0.73 29.68
N ALA A 54 11.07 -0.53 30.08
CA ALA A 54 11.24 -1.63 29.15
C ALA A 54 10.02 -1.76 28.21
N THR A 55 8.81 -1.58 28.74
CA THR A 55 7.56 -1.58 27.96
C THR A 55 7.60 -0.57 26.80
N ILE A 56 7.94 0.70 27.07
CA ILE A 56 7.96 1.73 26.00
C ILE A 56 9.07 1.47 24.98
N ILE A 57 10.26 1.05 25.41
CA ILE A 57 11.36 0.74 24.48
C ILE A 57 11.03 -0.46 23.57
N VAL A 58 10.47 -1.54 24.13
CA VAL A 58 10.05 -2.72 23.35
C VAL A 58 8.94 -2.35 22.37
N CYS A 59 7.94 -1.58 22.80
CA CYS A 59 6.88 -1.08 21.94
C CYS A 59 7.44 -0.23 20.78
N LEU A 60 8.36 0.71 21.07
CA LEU A 60 9.02 1.55 20.07
C LEU A 60 9.83 0.73 19.05
N ILE A 61 10.62 -0.25 19.50
CA ILE A 61 11.43 -1.11 18.60
C ILE A 61 10.55 -1.83 17.58
N PHE A 62 9.48 -2.49 18.04
CA PHE A 62 8.60 -3.23 17.15
C PHE A 62 7.75 -2.30 16.27
N TYR A 63 7.26 -1.17 16.80
CA TYR A 63 6.49 -0.18 16.04
C TYR A 63 7.34 0.45 14.92
N VAL A 64 8.50 1.02 15.26
CA VAL A 64 9.44 1.62 14.29
C VAL A 64 9.91 0.57 13.27
N GLY A 65 10.28 -0.63 13.73
CA GLY A 65 10.70 -1.73 12.85
C GLY A 65 9.63 -2.12 11.83
N SER A 66 8.38 -2.27 12.26
CA SER A 66 7.27 -2.59 11.36
C SER A 66 6.97 -1.48 10.34
N LYS A 67 7.01 -0.20 10.74
CA LYS A 67 6.86 0.95 9.84
C LYS A 67 8.00 1.01 8.81
N VAL A 68 9.24 0.74 9.20
CA VAL A 68 10.37 0.64 8.25
C VAL A 68 10.12 -0.47 7.23
N VAL A 69 9.74 -1.68 7.66
CA VAL A 69 9.45 -2.80 6.73
C VAL A 69 8.26 -2.48 5.81
N MET A 70 7.22 -1.82 6.32
CA MET A 70 6.09 -1.33 5.53
C MET A 70 6.53 -0.33 4.46
N TYR A 71 7.38 0.65 4.79
CA TYR A 71 7.87 1.62 3.81
C TYR A 71 8.81 0.99 2.77
N LEU A 72 9.69 0.07 3.17
CA LEU A 72 10.49 -0.71 2.23
C LEU A 72 9.59 -1.49 1.26
N PHE A 73 8.49 -2.08 1.74
CA PHE A 73 7.51 -2.76 0.89
C PHE A 73 6.82 -1.81 -0.10
N LEU A 74 6.37 -0.63 0.35
CA LEU A 74 5.70 0.33 -0.52
C LEU A 74 6.62 0.89 -1.61
N VAL A 75 7.88 1.21 -1.27
CA VAL A 75 8.88 1.69 -2.24
C VAL A 75 9.28 0.59 -3.22
N GLU A 76 9.48 -0.65 -2.76
CA GLU A 76 9.77 -1.77 -3.67
C GLU A 76 8.58 -2.08 -4.59
N ARG A 77 7.34 -2.01 -4.09
CA ARG A 77 6.11 -2.15 -4.88
C ARG A 77 6.03 -1.06 -5.97
N ALA A 78 6.39 0.19 -5.65
CA ALA A 78 6.44 1.28 -6.62
C ALA A 78 7.50 1.03 -7.71
N HIS A 79 8.70 0.60 -7.34
CA HIS A 79 9.76 0.27 -8.29
C HIS A 79 9.41 -0.93 -9.19
N ALA A 80 8.79 -1.98 -8.62
CA ALA A 80 8.33 -3.15 -9.37
C ALA A 80 7.27 -2.80 -10.44
N LEU A 81 6.41 -1.79 -10.19
CA LEU A 81 5.49 -1.27 -11.20
C LEU A 81 6.19 -0.41 -12.26
N ARG A 82 7.24 0.33 -11.90
CA ARG A 82 7.92 1.28 -12.81
C ARG A 82 8.82 0.59 -13.82
N ALA A 83 9.72 -0.28 -13.35
CA ALA A 83 10.83 -0.76 -14.16
C ALA A 83 11.28 -2.18 -13.73
N PRO A 84 10.57 -3.25 -14.13
CA PRO A 84 10.90 -4.63 -13.75
C PRO A 84 12.24 -5.17 -14.30
N TYR A 85 13.00 -4.34 -15.02
CA TYR A 85 14.24 -4.70 -15.72
C TYR A 85 15.47 -3.86 -15.35
N LEU A 86 15.32 -2.76 -14.62
CA LEU A 86 16.46 -1.92 -14.22
C LEU A 86 17.05 -2.41 -12.90
N ARG A 87 18.38 -2.28 -12.75
CA ARG A 87 19.04 -2.55 -11.45
C ARG A 87 18.63 -1.45 -10.47
N ARG A 88 18.17 -1.82 -9.27
CA ARG A 88 17.69 -0.91 -8.19
C ARG A 88 18.56 0.36 -8.00
N LEU A 89 19.88 0.19 -7.94
CA LEU A 89 20.87 1.26 -7.74
C LEU A 89 20.99 2.25 -8.91
N HIS A 90 20.33 2.00 -10.05
CA HIS A 90 20.30 2.89 -11.21
C HIS A 90 18.95 3.59 -11.37
N ASP A 91 17.92 3.23 -10.60
CA ASP A 91 16.66 3.95 -10.56
C ASP A 91 16.78 5.12 -9.57
N TRP A 92 17.03 6.32 -10.10
CA TRP A 92 17.21 7.54 -9.29
C TRP A 92 15.98 7.88 -8.44
N MET A 93 14.78 7.42 -8.84
CA MET A 93 13.55 7.63 -8.06
C MET A 93 13.42 6.61 -6.91
N TRP A 94 13.89 5.37 -7.09
CA TRP A 94 14.02 4.41 -5.98
C TRP A 94 15.06 4.90 -4.96
N LEU A 95 16.22 5.39 -5.42
CA LEU A 95 17.24 5.99 -4.55
C LEU A 95 16.70 7.21 -3.80
N GLY A 96 15.99 8.11 -4.48
CA GLY A 96 15.36 9.28 -3.87
C GLY A 96 14.35 8.91 -2.78
N MET A 97 13.42 7.99 -3.08
CA MET A 97 12.42 7.55 -2.09
C MET A 97 13.05 6.80 -0.92
N MET A 98 14.07 5.96 -1.15
CA MET A 98 14.84 5.31 -0.07
C MET A 98 15.57 6.33 0.81
N PHE A 99 16.23 7.32 0.20
CA PHE A 99 16.91 8.38 0.94
C PHE A 99 15.93 9.18 1.82
N VAL A 100 14.76 9.56 1.28
CA VAL A 100 13.68 10.25 2.01
C VAL A 100 13.16 9.40 3.17
N VAL A 101 12.86 8.11 2.95
CA VAL A 101 12.43 7.19 4.02
C VAL A 101 13.50 7.09 5.11
N ILE A 102 14.76 6.81 4.75
CA ILE A 102 15.85 6.60 5.71
C ILE A 102 16.16 7.87 6.50
N THR A 103 16.33 9.02 5.84
CA THR A 103 16.74 10.25 6.51
C THR A 103 15.63 10.83 7.39
N GLY A 104 14.41 10.97 6.87
CA GLY A 104 13.32 11.54 7.65
C GLY A 104 12.78 10.58 8.71
N PHE A 105 12.45 9.34 8.36
CA PHE A 105 11.91 8.40 9.36
C PHE A 105 13.00 7.97 10.36
N GLY A 106 14.26 7.85 9.93
CA GLY A 106 15.38 7.52 10.80
C GLY A 106 15.71 8.63 11.81
N THR A 107 15.71 9.90 11.40
CA THR A 107 15.93 11.02 12.35
C THR A 107 14.80 11.15 13.37
N ILE A 108 13.55 11.02 12.91
CA ILE A 108 12.36 11.04 13.77
C ILE A 108 12.36 9.85 14.74
N ALA A 109 12.67 8.64 14.27
CA ALA A 109 12.78 7.46 15.12
C ALA A 109 13.90 7.61 16.16
N GLY A 110 15.06 8.14 15.75
CA GLY A 110 16.16 8.48 16.67
C GLY A 110 15.72 9.44 17.78
N ALA A 111 14.94 10.49 17.44
CA ALA A 111 14.37 11.40 18.43
C ALA A 111 13.36 10.70 19.37
N ALA A 112 12.54 9.78 18.86
CA ALA A 112 11.62 9.00 19.69
C ALA A 112 12.34 8.05 20.67
N PHE A 113 13.47 7.46 20.28
CA PHE A 113 14.31 6.65 21.18
C PHE A 113 15.14 7.46 22.17
N ALA A 114 15.52 8.70 21.83
CA ALA A 114 16.27 9.56 22.71
C ALA A 114 15.41 10.20 23.83
N TRP A 115 14.12 10.42 23.57
CA TRP A 115 13.21 11.14 24.48
C TRP A 115 11.88 10.37 24.78
N PRO A 116 11.93 9.10 25.23
CA PRO A 116 10.73 8.38 25.67
C PRO A 116 10.21 8.93 27.01
N ILE A 117 8.90 8.87 27.21
CA ILE A 117 8.25 9.18 28.48
C ILE A 117 7.82 7.88 29.14
N ALA A 118 8.23 7.69 30.40
CA ALA A 118 7.75 6.66 31.29
C ALA A 118 7.69 7.20 32.73
N GLU A 119 6.52 7.11 33.36
CA GLU A 119 6.28 7.52 34.75
C GLU A 119 5.48 6.45 35.51
N VAL A 120 5.85 6.19 36.76
CA VAL A 120 5.12 5.29 37.69
C VAL A 120 5.47 5.63 39.14
N GLY A 121 4.45 5.67 40.01
CA GLY A 121 4.63 5.71 41.47
C GLY A 121 5.50 6.87 41.99
N GLY A 122 5.28 8.09 41.48
CA GLY A 122 6.05 9.27 41.88
C GLY A 122 7.46 9.37 41.27
N LYS A 123 7.83 8.51 40.31
CA LYS A 123 9.09 8.60 39.56
C LYS A 123 8.81 8.70 38.05
N ALA A 124 9.62 9.51 37.36
CA ALA A 124 9.61 9.64 35.90
C ALA A 124 11.04 9.58 35.36
N ILE A 125 11.21 9.15 34.11
CA ILE A 125 12.50 9.15 33.41
C ILE A 125 12.75 10.48 32.70
N SER A 126 11.70 11.14 32.20
CA SER A 126 11.78 12.45 31.57
C SER A 126 11.74 13.56 32.64
N SER A 127 12.76 14.43 32.69
CA SER A 127 12.83 15.50 33.70
C SER A 127 11.76 16.60 33.54
N ASP A 128 11.14 16.71 32.36
CA ASP A 128 10.19 17.78 32.03
C ASP A 128 8.74 17.53 32.53
N ILE A 129 8.43 16.32 33.01
CA ILE A 129 7.08 15.90 33.38
C ILE A 129 7.00 15.64 34.91
N PRO A 130 6.06 16.27 35.64
CA PRO A 130 5.86 16.00 37.07
C PRO A 130 5.18 14.63 37.26
N PRO A 131 5.76 13.69 38.03
CA PRO A 131 5.32 12.30 38.08
C PRO A 131 4.00 12.12 38.84
N ALA A 132 3.12 11.27 38.32
CA ALA A 132 1.89 10.88 39.01
C ALA A 132 2.14 9.90 40.18
N ALA A 133 1.47 10.13 41.31
CA ALA A 133 1.63 9.34 42.54
C ALA A 133 0.75 8.06 42.59
N ASP A 134 -0.09 7.82 41.58
CA ASP A 134 -1.14 6.79 41.57
C ASP A 134 -0.65 5.35 41.27
N GLY A 135 0.66 5.11 41.31
CA GLY A 135 1.26 3.78 41.18
C GLY A 135 1.10 3.09 39.81
N ARG A 136 0.47 3.75 38.83
CA ARG A 136 0.21 3.21 37.49
C ARG A 136 1.27 3.66 36.50
N CYS A 137 1.77 2.73 35.68
CA CYS A 137 2.65 3.04 34.56
C CYS A 137 1.90 3.81 33.46
N ARG A 138 2.37 5.04 33.18
CA ARG A 138 2.04 5.80 31.98
C ARG A 138 3.27 5.87 31.09
N ILE A 139 3.06 5.68 29.80
CA ILE A 139 4.12 5.78 28.80
C ILE A 139 3.64 6.65 27.65
N GLY A 140 4.59 7.24 26.94
CA GLY A 140 4.27 8.02 25.75
C GLY A 140 5.51 8.56 25.07
N ILE A 141 5.25 9.34 24.04
CA ILE A 141 6.24 10.12 23.30
C ILE A 141 5.73 11.56 23.34
N PRO A 142 6.59 12.57 23.58
CA PRO A 142 6.14 13.96 23.67
C PRO A 142 5.47 14.40 22.37
N LEU A 143 4.41 15.22 22.47
CA LEU A 143 3.71 15.80 21.31
C LEU A 143 4.64 16.52 20.32
N LYS A 144 5.73 17.10 20.83
CA LYS A 144 6.80 17.73 20.04
C LYS A 144 7.50 16.77 19.06
N VAL A 145 7.47 15.46 19.31
CA VAL A 145 8.07 14.41 18.46
C VAL A 145 6.99 13.61 17.73
N THR A 146 5.84 13.32 18.34
CA THR A 146 4.75 12.58 17.66
C THR A 146 4.08 13.37 16.55
N VAL A 147 3.91 14.68 16.68
CA VAL A 147 3.31 15.51 15.62
C VAL A 147 4.20 15.52 14.36
N PRO A 148 5.52 15.78 14.41
CA PRO A 148 6.40 15.56 13.27
C PRO A 148 6.38 14.13 12.73
N LEU A 149 6.37 13.11 13.61
CA LEU A 149 6.32 11.70 13.20
C LEU A 149 5.10 11.39 12.34
N LEU A 150 3.90 11.75 12.81
CA LEU A 150 2.65 11.48 12.10
C LEU A 150 2.48 12.38 10.87
N THR A 151 2.94 13.62 10.92
CA THR A 151 2.97 14.52 9.74
C THR A 151 3.85 13.93 8.64
N TYR A 152 5.00 13.34 9.01
CA TYR A 152 5.90 12.69 8.07
C TYR A 152 5.35 11.35 7.55
N ASP A 153 4.67 10.58 8.39
CA ASP A 153 3.93 9.36 8.00
C ASP A 153 2.88 9.69 6.92
N ILE A 154 2.09 10.74 7.14
CA ILE A 154 1.10 11.23 6.17
C ILE A 154 1.77 11.72 4.89
N PHE A 155 2.84 12.53 5.00
CA PHE A 155 3.58 13.05 3.84
C PHE A 155 4.16 11.94 2.95
N ILE A 156 4.83 10.94 3.53
CA ILE A 156 5.39 9.81 2.77
C ILE A 156 4.27 9.02 2.08
N ASN A 157 3.17 8.72 2.78
CA ASN A 157 2.07 7.96 2.18
C ASN A 157 1.37 8.73 1.05
N ILE A 158 1.20 10.05 1.18
CA ILE A 158 0.70 10.91 0.09
C ILE A 158 1.70 10.93 -1.08
N ALA A 159 3.00 11.11 -0.83
CA ALA A 159 4.03 11.13 -1.87
C ALA A 159 4.12 9.81 -2.64
N LEU A 160 4.12 8.67 -1.94
CA LEU A 160 4.05 7.34 -2.54
C LEU A 160 2.80 7.18 -3.39
N THR A 161 1.63 7.57 -2.87
CA THR A 161 0.35 7.52 -3.59
C THR A 161 0.38 8.38 -4.85
N GLY A 162 0.96 9.58 -4.78
CA GLY A 162 1.17 10.46 -5.93
C GLY A 162 2.06 9.81 -7.00
N VAL A 163 3.16 9.15 -6.62
CA VAL A 163 4.03 8.42 -7.54
C VAL A 163 3.29 7.23 -8.17
N PHE A 164 2.52 6.46 -7.39
CA PHE A 164 1.67 5.38 -7.92
C PHE A 164 0.66 5.91 -8.94
N LEU A 165 -0.05 7.00 -8.63
CA LEU A 165 -1.03 7.60 -9.53
C LEU A 165 -0.37 8.13 -10.80
N TRP A 166 0.71 8.89 -10.69
CA TRP A 166 1.47 9.42 -11.84
C TRP A 166 1.94 8.32 -12.80
N LEU A 167 2.41 7.19 -12.26
CA LEU A 167 2.84 6.04 -13.04
C LEU A 167 1.68 5.32 -13.75
N LEU A 168 0.46 5.36 -13.17
CA LEU A 168 -0.72 4.69 -13.70
C LEU A 168 -1.56 5.59 -14.63
N THR A 169 -1.50 6.92 -14.50
CA THR A 169 -2.15 7.91 -15.39
C THR A 169 -1.93 7.65 -16.89
N PRO A 170 -0.70 7.41 -17.40
CA PRO A 170 -0.50 7.16 -18.84
C PRO A 170 -1.19 5.87 -19.32
N LEU A 171 -1.36 4.87 -18.47
CA LEU A 171 -2.04 3.61 -18.83
C LEU A 171 -3.56 3.79 -18.93
N VAL A 172 -4.14 4.55 -17.98
CA VAL A 172 -5.60 4.85 -17.97
C VAL A 172 -5.98 5.83 -19.08
N SER A 173 -5.16 6.85 -19.33
CA SER A 173 -5.42 7.81 -20.42
C SER A 173 -5.35 7.16 -21.82
N PHE A 174 -4.52 6.12 -22.00
CA PHE A 174 -4.53 5.30 -23.21
C PHE A 174 -5.83 4.48 -23.37
N SER A 175 -6.34 3.89 -22.27
CA SER A 175 -7.64 3.18 -22.23
C SER A 175 -8.80 4.12 -22.58
N ALA A 176 -8.85 5.30 -21.94
CA ALA A 176 -9.87 6.31 -22.17
C ALA A 176 -9.83 6.86 -23.61
N ARG A 177 -8.64 7.13 -24.16
CA ARG A 177 -8.49 7.63 -25.53
C ARG A 177 -8.81 6.56 -26.58
N ALA A 178 -8.54 5.28 -26.31
CA ALA A 178 -9.01 4.16 -27.13
C ALA A 178 -10.54 3.95 -27.04
N THR A 179 -11.17 4.38 -25.95
CA THR A 179 -12.64 4.33 -25.78
C THR A 179 -13.35 5.52 -26.44
N SER A 180 -12.66 6.65 -26.59
CA SER A 180 -13.18 7.87 -27.23
C SER A 180 -13.21 7.85 -28.77
N MET A 181 -12.89 6.73 -29.41
CA MET A 181 -12.88 6.60 -30.87
C MET A 181 -13.90 5.57 -31.35
N SER A 182 -15.18 5.96 -31.27
CA SER A 182 -16.28 5.30 -31.99
C SER A 182 -16.64 6.15 -33.22
N PRO A 183 -16.79 5.57 -34.42
CA PRO A 183 -16.99 6.34 -35.65
C PRO A 183 -18.46 6.70 -35.92
N ALA A 184 -18.63 7.81 -36.67
CA ALA A 184 -19.80 8.22 -37.44
C ALA A 184 -21.10 8.63 -36.70
N SER A 185 -21.49 9.89 -36.90
CA SER A 185 -22.52 10.15 -37.91
C SER A 185 -22.28 11.49 -38.62
N ASN A 186 -22.70 11.57 -39.88
CA ASN A 186 -22.37 12.64 -40.82
C ASN A 186 -22.99 13.99 -40.42
N THR A 187 -22.19 15.06 -40.34
CA THR A 187 -22.68 16.40 -40.74
C THR A 187 -21.52 17.23 -41.29
N THR A 188 -21.61 17.56 -42.57
CA THR A 188 -20.64 18.36 -43.30
C THR A 188 -20.80 19.86 -43.01
N THR A 189 -19.73 20.54 -42.65
CA THR A 189 -19.36 21.84 -43.25
C THR A 189 -17.86 22.09 -43.05
N ALA A 190 -17.21 22.68 -44.05
CA ALA A 190 -15.76 22.85 -44.11
C ALA A 190 -15.24 23.96 -43.18
N ILE A 191 -13.95 23.90 -42.82
CA ILE A 191 -12.90 24.87 -43.21
C ILE A 191 -11.51 24.41 -42.68
N ASP A 192 -10.47 24.82 -43.41
CA ASP A 192 -9.03 24.75 -43.14
C ASP A 192 -8.29 23.40 -43.07
N THR A 193 -7.65 23.11 -44.21
CA THR A 193 -6.49 22.23 -44.40
C THR A 193 -5.24 22.72 -43.65
N ALA A 194 -4.65 21.85 -42.83
CA ALA A 194 -3.22 21.88 -42.53
C ALA A 194 -2.67 20.47 -42.21
N MET A 195 -2.40 19.70 -43.29
CA MET A 195 -1.32 18.73 -43.41
C MET A 195 -0.92 17.89 -42.17
N MET A 196 -1.41 16.65 -42.07
CA MET A 196 -0.57 15.48 -41.78
C MET A 196 -1.11 14.23 -42.49
N THR A 197 -0.21 13.47 -43.10
CA THR A 197 -0.47 12.34 -44.00
C THR A 197 -1.12 11.15 -43.27
N GLU A 198 -2.08 10.47 -43.92
CA GLU A 198 -2.62 9.21 -43.43
C GLU A 198 -1.52 8.14 -43.22
N MET A 199 -1.62 7.40 -42.12
CA MET A 199 -1.38 5.96 -42.15
C MET A 199 -2.66 5.25 -41.73
N ASN A 200 -3.40 4.80 -42.74
CA ASN A 200 -4.67 4.10 -42.59
C ASN A 200 -4.42 2.65 -42.14
N TYR A 201 -4.27 2.44 -40.83
CA TYR A 201 -4.17 1.11 -40.23
C TYR A 201 -5.52 0.70 -39.65
N ASN A 202 -6.17 -0.28 -40.29
CA ASN A 202 -7.43 -0.86 -39.85
C ASN A 202 -7.26 -1.61 -38.51
N VAL A 203 -7.28 -0.89 -37.39
CA VAL A 203 -7.34 -1.47 -36.05
C VAL A 203 -8.72 -2.12 -35.87
N VAL A 204 -8.77 -3.44 -36.04
CA VAL A 204 -9.87 -4.25 -35.50
C VAL A 204 -9.92 -4.02 -33.99
N SER A 205 -10.86 -3.19 -33.54
CA SER A 205 -11.05 -2.82 -32.13
C SER A 205 -11.65 -3.98 -31.34
N THR A 206 -10.84 -5.03 -31.17
CA THR A 206 -11.04 -5.98 -30.09
C THR A 206 -10.69 -5.28 -28.79
N ARG A 207 -11.70 -4.93 -27.99
CA ARG A 207 -11.51 -4.54 -26.59
C ARG A 207 -10.53 -5.54 -25.96
N PRO A 208 -9.30 -5.14 -25.57
CA PRO A 208 -8.39 -6.08 -24.97
C PRO A 208 -8.99 -6.50 -23.62
N ALA A 209 -9.20 -7.81 -23.44
CA ALA A 209 -9.67 -8.45 -22.19
C ALA A 209 -8.61 -8.34 -21.07
N GLY A 210 -8.27 -7.10 -20.74
CA GLY A 210 -7.13 -6.69 -19.95
C GLY A 210 -7.16 -5.22 -19.55
N ALA A 211 -7.92 -4.35 -20.24
CA ALA A 211 -8.14 -2.97 -19.78
C ALA A 211 -8.80 -2.96 -18.40
N THR A 212 -9.90 -3.70 -18.24
CA THR A 212 -10.60 -3.88 -16.96
C THR A 212 -9.73 -4.53 -15.88
N SER A 213 -8.78 -5.40 -16.24
CA SER A 213 -7.83 -5.99 -15.28
C SER A 213 -6.83 -4.96 -14.74
N ILE A 214 -6.40 -4.02 -15.59
CA ILE A 214 -5.50 -2.92 -15.19
C ILE A 214 -6.27 -1.95 -14.29
N GLU A 215 -7.50 -1.57 -14.66
CA GLU A 215 -8.39 -0.72 -13.85
C GLU A 215 -8.68 -1.34 -12.47
N LYS A 216 -9.00 -2.65 -12.40
CA LYS A 216 -9.13 -3.40 -11.14
C LYS A 216 -7.85 -3.31 -10.28
N LEU A 217 -6.66 -3.40 -10.89
CA LEU A 217 -5.37 -3.30 -10.18
C LEU A 217 -5.07 -1.87 -9.69
N VAL A 218 -5.38 -0.85 -10.50
CA VAL A 218 -5.28 0.57 -10.10
C VAL A 218 -6.19 0.87 -8.92
N ALA A 219 -7.46 0.48 -9.02
CA ALA A 219 -8.45 0.69 -7.95
C ALA A 219 -8.03 -0.02 -6.65
N LYS A 220 -7.57 -1.28 -6.73
CA LYS A 220 -7.03 -2.03 -5.59
C LYS A 220 -5.85 -1.30 -4.93
N SER A 221 -4.94 -0.71 -5.72
CA SER A 221 -3.80 0.04 -5.19
C SER A 221 -4.22 1.39 -4.56
N LEU A 222 -5.18 2.10 -5.14
CA LEU A 222 -5.73 3.35 -4.60
C LEU A 222 -6.46 3.11 -3.28
N ILE A 223 -7.33 2.09 -3.22
CA ILE A 223 -8.02 1.68 -1.99
C ILE A 223 -6.98 1.33 -0.91
N GLY A 224 -5.94 0.57 -1.26
CA GLY A 224 -4.87 0.24 -0.32
C GLY A 224 -4.14 1.46 0.24
N ALA A 225 -3.87 2.48 -0.57
CA ALA A 225 -3.27 3.73 -0.10
C ALA A 225 -4.16 4.45 0.94
N VAL A 226 -5.47 4.52 0.69
CA VAL A 226 -6.44 5.08 1.66
C VAL A 226 -6.48 4.25 2.94
N LEU A 227 -6.45 2.92 2.83
CA LEU A 227 -6.43 2.04 3.99
C LEU A 227 -5.12 2.18 4.80
N VAL A 228 -3.95 2.36 4.18
CA VAL A 228 -2.68 2.63 4.91
C VAL A 228 -2.72 3.99 5.61
N LEU A 229 -3.36 5.01 5.03
CA LEU A 229 -3.49 6.33 5.64
C LEU A 229 -4.45 6.34 6.85
N PHE A 230 -5.48 5.50 6.87
CA PHE A 230 -6.56 5.55 7.88
C PHE A 230 -6.05 5.47 9.34
N PRO A 231 -5.21 4.49 9.74
CA PRO A 231 -4.67 4.44 11.12
C PRO A 231 -3.86 5.67 11.50
N THR A 232 -3.13 6.28 10.56
CA THR A 232 -2.28 7.44 10.86
C THR A 232 -3.10 8.64 11.34
N VAL A 233 -4.28 8.83 10.74
CA VAL A 233 -5.26 9.85 11.12
C VAL A 233 -5.90 9.50 12.47
N VAL A 234 -6.29 8.23 12.68
CA VAL A 234 -6.86 7.77 13.97
C VAL A 234 -5.87 7.95 15.12
N ASN A 235 -4.61 7.54 14.93
CA ASN A 235 -3.53 7.69 15.90
C ASN A 235 -3.27 9.17 16.24
N LEU A 236 -3.31 10.07 15.24
CA LEU A 236 -3.18 11.52 15.46
C LEU A 236 -4.31 12.08 16.31
N VAL A 237 -5.57 11.70 16.02
CA VAL A 237 -6.75 12.15 16.78
C VAL A 237 -6.70 11.65 18.23
N LEU A 238 -6.31 10.39 18.46
CA LEU A 238 -6.15 9.83 19.80
C LEU A 238 -5.05 10.54 20.59
N LEU A 239 -3.86 10.70 20.02
CA LEU A 239 -2.73 11.38 20.68
C LEU A 239 -3.03 12.85 21.01
N TYR A 240 -3.76 13.56 20.14
CA TYR A 240 -4.21 14.92 20.40
C TYR A 240 -5.19 14.97 21.58
N HIS A 241 -6.12 14.03 21.65
CA HIS A 241 -7.09 13.92 22.73
C HIS A 241 -6.43 13.60 24.09
N PHE A 242 -5.47 12.67 24.13
CA PHE A 242 -4.80 12.24 25.37
C PHE A 242 -3.62 13.13 25.81
N LYS A 243 -3.33 14.22 25.08
CA LYS A 243 -2.27 15.21 25.41
C LYS A 243 -0.88 14.59 25.68
N GLY A 244 -0.60 13.42 25.12
CA GLY A 244 0.67 12.69 25.31
C GLY A 244 0.88 12.02 26.68
N ARG A 245 -0.14 11.90 27.54
CA ARG A 245 -0.06 11.16 28.84
C ARG A 245 -0.99 9.95 28.85
N GLU A 246 -0.64 8.96 28.03
CA GLU A 246 -1.42 7.74 27.86
C GLU A 246 -1.07 6.67 28.90
N PHE A 247 -2.04 5.81 29.22
CA PHE A 247 -1.77 4.62 30.00
C PHE A 247 -0.99 3.60 29.16
N GLY A 248 -0.04 2.86 29.76
CA GLY A 248 0.81 1.92 29.03
C GLY A 248 0.05 0.91 28.16
N TRP A 249 -1.09 0.43 28.66
CA TRP A 249 -1.94 -0.51 27.95
C TRP A 249 -2.67 0.10 26.74
N LEU A 250 -3.00 1.40 26.76
CA LEU A 250 -3.60 2.09 25.62
C LEU A 250 -2.61 2.19 24.47
N CYS A 251 -1.39 2.67 24.76
CA CYS A 251 -0.31 2.79 23.78
C CYS A 251 0.02 1.43 23.14
N LEU A 252 0.19 0.37 23.94
CA LEU A 252 0.38 -1.00 23.44
C LEU A 252 -0.78 -1.48 22.55
N SER A 253 -2.03 -1.17 22.94
CA SER A 253 -3.22 -1.57 22.16
C SER A 253 -3.31 -0.82 20.83
N ILE A 254 -3.01 0.47 20.82
CA ILE A 254 -3.01 1.30 19.60
C ILE A 254 -1.89 0.85 18.65
N CYS A 255 -0.69 0.59 19.17
CA CYS A 255 0.43 0.11 18.37
C CYS A 255 0.17 -1.30 17.79
N THR A 256 -0.43 -2.22 18.55
CA THR A 256 -0.81 -3.55 17.99
C THR A 256 -1.89 -3.43 16.93
N LEU A 257 -2.87 -2.54 17.09
CA LEU A 257 -3.92 -2.28 16.07
C LEU A 257 -3.36 -1.66 14.78
N ASP A 258 -2.49 -0.64 14.85
CA ASP A 258 -1.87 -0.04 13.66
C ASP A 258 -1.03 -1.08 12.88
N VAL A 259 -0.21 -1.85 13.58
CA VAL A 259 0.68 -2.86 12.94
C VAL A 259 -0.12 -4.04 12.37
N THR A 260 -1.14 -4.54 13.05
CA THR A 260 -2.00 -5.62 12.51
C THR A 260 -2.83 -5.15 11.32
N TRP A 261 -3.31 -3.90 11.34
CA TRP A 261 -3.98 -3.29 10.19
C TRP A 261 -3.01 -3.13 9.01
N ALA A 262 -1.80 -2.61 9.23
CA ALA A 262 -0.79 -2.50 8.19
C ALA A 262 -0.46 -3.86 7.54
N VAL A 263 -0.30 -4.93 8.33
CA VAL A 263 -0.15 -6.30 7.84
C VAL A 263 -1.35 -6.73 6.99
N SER A 264 -2.56 -6.46 7.45
CA SER A 264 -3.80 -6.85 6.74
C SER A 264 -3.93 -6.13 5.39
N VAL A 265 -3.62 -4.84 5.32
CA VAL A 265 -3.63 -4.05 4.07
C VAL A 265 -2.50 -4.48 3.14
N VAL A 266 -1.29 -4.71 3.65
CA VAL A 266 -0.15 -5.22 2.86
C VAL A 266 -0.46 -6.60 2.30
N HIS A 267 -0.99 -7.52 3.11
CA HIS A 267 -1.41 -8.85 2.68
C HIS A 267 -2.46 -8.76 1.56
N TRP A 268 -3.54 -8.02 1.81
CA TRP A 268 -4.58 -7.79 0.80
C TRP A 268 -4.02 -7.18 -0.49
N LEU A 269 -3.07 -6.25 -0.40
CA LEU A 269 -2.39 -5.66 -1.55
C LEU A 269 -1.45 -6.63 -2.30
N THR A 270 -1.00 -7.70 -1.66
CA THR A 270 -0.14 -8.75 -2.27
C THR A 270 -0.89 -9.94 -2.86
N VAL A 271 -2.13 -10.20 -2.43
CA VAL A 271 -2.98 -11.22 -3.04
C VAL A 271 -3.42 -10.75 -4.43
N ASP A 272 -3.06 -11.53 -5.45
CA ASP A 272 -3.35 -11.23 -6.84
C ASP A 272 -4.87 -11.36 -7.13
N PRO A 273 -5.53 -10.35 -7.73
CA PRO A 273 -6.95 -10.45 -8.07
C PRO A 273 -7.26 -11.54 -9.11
N MET A 274 -6.22 -12.06 -9.79
CA MET A 274 -6.34 -13.10 -10.82
C MET A 274 -6.54 -14.51 -10.24
N GLU A 275 -6.30 -14.74 -8.94
CA GLU A 275 -6.65 -16.02 -8.28
C GLU A 275 -8.15 -16.10 -7.98
N MET A 276 -8.82 -14.97 -7.70
CA MET A 276 -10.25 -14.93 -7.40
C MET A 276 -11.14 -15.14 -8.62
N GLU A 277 -10.74 -14.63 -9.80
CA GLU A 277 -11.49 -14.83 -11.06
C GLU A 277 -11.41 -16.29 -11.56
N GLY A 278 -10.42 -17.08 -11.09
CA GLY A 278 -10.28 -18.51 -11.40
C GLY A 278 -11.25 -19.43 -10.64
N GLN A 279 -11.94 -18.92 -9.62
CA GLN A 279 -12.82 -19.70 -8.74
C GLN A 279 -14.31 -19.64 -9.15
N HIS A 280 -14.67 -18.90 -10.21
CA HIS A 280 -15.98 -19.05 -10.85
C HIS A 280 -15.87 -20.08 -11.99
N PRO A 281 -16.49 -21.27 -11.86
CA PRO A 281 -16.50 -22.24 -12.96
C PRO A 281 -17.26 -21.67 -14.15
N SER A 282 -16.58 -21.57 -15.30
CA SER A 282 -17.15 -21.11 -16.58
C SER A 282 -18.21 -22.06 -17.13
N ALA A 283 -19.40 -22.03 -16.53
CA ALA A 283 -20.57 -22.79 -16.97
C ALA A 283 -21.37 -22.03 -18.05
N VAL A 284 -20.78 -21.81 -19.22
CA VAL A 284 -21.52 -21.44 -20.44
C VAL A 284 -21.04 -22.28 -21.61
N LEU A 285 -21.69 -23.42 -21.82
CA LEU A 285 -21.58 -24.21 -23.03
C LEU A 285 -22.72 -23.78 -23.98
N PRO A 286 -22.46 -23.21 -25.18
CA PRO A 286 -23.51 -22.94 -26.14
C PRO A 286 -23.95 -24.27 -26.80
N ARG A 287 -25.12 -24.74 -26.40
CA ARG A 287 -25.79 -25.91 -26.97
C ARG A 287 -26.32 -25.55 -28.37
N SER A 288 -25.60 -25.91 -29.43
CA SER A 288 -26.11 -25.76 -30.80
C SER A 288 -27.10 -26.89 -31.12
N THR A 289 -28.39 -26.54 -31.17
CA THR A 289 -29.44 -27.42 -31.68
C THR A 289 -30.30 -26.70 -32.71
N ALA A 290 -30.51 -27.39 -33.84
CA ALA A 290 -31.64 -27.27 -34.78
C ALA A 290 -31.65 -26.17 -35.87
N ARG A 291 -31.32 -26.64 -37.10
CA ARG A 291 -32.27 -26.92 -38.22
C ARG A 291 -32.73 -25.79 -39.18
N SER A 292 -32.62 -26.14 -40.47
CA SER A 292 -33.46 -25.80 -41.64
C SER A 292 -33.08 -24.61 -42.54
N GLY A 293 -33.19 -24.83 -43.85
CA GLY A 293 -32.88 -23.88 -44.93
C GLY A 293 -32.88 -24.51 -46.33
N GLU A 294 -34.00 -24.41 -47.03
CA GLU A 294 -34.25 -24.79 -48.44
C GLU A 294 -34.29 -23.53 -49.33
N GLN A 295 -34.07 -23.49 -50.66
CA GLN A 295 -33.83 -24.45 -51.77
C GLN A 295 -32.70 -23.84 -52.67
N GLY A 296 -32.21 -24.38 -53.82
CA GLY A 296 -32.46 -25.60 -54.60
C GLY A 296 -32.14 -25.41 -56.10
N ALA A 297 -32.12 -26.50 -56.89
CA ALA A 297 -32.03 -26.59 -58.38
C ALA A 297 -30.71 -26.22 -59.13
N GLY A 298 -30.39 -27.03 -60.18
CA GLY A 298 -29.33 -26.78 -61.19
C GLY A 298 -28.12 -27.74 -61.12
N VAL A 299 -28.06 -28.97 -61.70
CA VAL A 299 -28.19 -29.44 -63.10
C VAL A 299 -26.87 -29.35 -63.92
N VAL A 300 -26.34 -30.53 -64.32
CA VAL A 300 -25.35 -30.77 -65.42
C VAL A 300 -23.92 -30.25 -65.19
N LEU A 301 -22.82 -31.00 -65.41
CA LEU A 301 -22.60 -32.32 -66.06
C LEU A 301 -21.52 -33.09 -65.27
#